data_AF-A0A8T7GZ39-F1
#
_entry.id   AF-A0A8T7GZ39-F1
#
_cell.length_a   1.000
_cell.length_b   1.000
_cell.length_c   1.000
_cell.angle_alpha   90.00
_cell.angle_beta   90.00
_cell.angle_gamma   90.00
#
_symmetry.space_group_name_H-M   'P 1'
#
loop_
_entity.id
_entity.type
_entity.pdbx_description
1 polymer ?
#
loop_
_entity_poly.entity_id
_entity_poly.type
_entity_poly.pdbx_seq_one_letter_code
_entity_poly.pdbx_strand_id
1 'polypeptide(L)'
;MTIDIDGIRRILRKNFSKQELLEVASSIYPLHRIQGSSELEKAIDIVASYLSKLGIPYRIYEYSYSQSYGLQVPVIGWDVKYGEARLVKPIDEVLSSFAQSKTAVVAHSPPGEVEAEVVYVPSPEHLEKIDVRGKIVLSSSSPRSLYFKACDRGAKAFLFFRKSAPSDAVPYMGLFLKPSEANKASAPAVSIPRRHAQKIIDYLEKGVEVVARVRVEASFRDDARIRVLEAWIGEGSEEIHAVAHICHPGGTVNDNVSGCSTLLEIAASIKRSIDSGELELPRNGRAVFVWLPEYSGTVPYLMNVLNSRRVSFTIDLDMVGEKQFLTGSTLVFIRSPSILRSPMEAVLYSILLSELRGAKTFGNVSSLLEYRFDLSPYLRGSDHDIYLKFGVPAIMLNQWPDRFYHTDMDTIDKLDPEICKRVGVAVGTAMYAATLLGTRALLEELRPAVEGYELIVKGLRGVTLARKKREGSSSNKDARYRCRAVGLPGRRYLEEVLSEDDLKRIEKLSEENGLYANLFFGYIPIVLSAREMSFDELAELIEDEYGVVDRKKLAEILDLLTKARVIERVQ
;
A
#
# COMPACT_ATOMS: atom_id res chain seq x y z
N MET A 1 13.15 -17.66 -32.45
CA MET A 1 14.38 -17.24 -31.75
C MET A 1 14.13 -17.56 -30.28
N THR A 2 14.96 -18.38 -29.65
CA THR A 2 14.83 -18.74 -28.23
C THR A 2 15.42 -17.61 -27.40
N ILE A 3 14.68 -17.10 -26.42
CA ILE A 3 15.12 -16.03 -25.53
C ILE A 3 16.03 -16.58 -24.42
N ASP A 4 17.24 -16.04 -24.31
CA ASP A 4 18.19 -16.41 -23.25
C ASP A 4 17.88 -15.67 -21.94
N ILE A 5 16.91 -16.19 -21.18
CA ILE A 5 16.52 -15.62 -19.88
C ILE A 5 17.71 -15.55 -18.91
N ASP A 6 18.56 -16.58 -18.87
CA ASP A 6 19.70 -16.61 -17.95
C ASP A 6 20.81 -15.63 -18.36
N GLY A 7 21.00 -15.41 -19.66
CA GLY A 7 21.84 -14.35 -20.20
C GLY A 7 21.35 -12.96 -19.79
N ILE A 8 20.06 -12.67 -20.00
CA ILE A 8 19.43 -11.41 -19.59
C ILE A 8 19.61 -11.18 -18.08
N ARG A 9 19.29 -12.19 -17.25
CA ARG A 9 19.47 -12.11 -15.79
C ARG A 9 20.90 -11.79 -15.41
N ARG A 10 21.88 -12.44 -16.04
CA ARG A 10 23.31 -12.23 -15.75
C ARG A 10 23.75 -10.82 -16.10
N ILE A 11 23.31 -10.30 -17.25
CA ILE A 11 23.62 -8.94 -17.70
C ILE A 11 22.98 -7.91 -16.76
N LEU A 12 21.69 -8.05 -16.45
CA LEU A 12 21.02 -7.15 -15.51
C LEU A 12 21.64 -7.23 -14.11
N ARG A 13 21.98 -8.42 -13.61
CA ARG A 13 22.66 -8.57 -12.31
C ARG A 13 24.03 -7.88 -12.29
N LYS A 14 24.79 -7.94 -13.38
CA LYS A 14 26.06 -7.21 -13.52
C LYS A 14 25.83 -5.69 -13.49
N ASN A 15 24.82 -5.22 -14.22
CA ASN A 15 24.55 -3.79 -14.40
C ASN A 15 23.64 -3.18 -13.32
N PHE A 16 23.13 -3.95 -12.36
CA PHE A 16 22.36 -3.45 -11.20
C PHE A 16 23.30 -3.03 -10.06
N SER A 17 23.28 -1.74 -9.73
CA SER A 17 24.10 -1.07 -8.73
C SER A 17 23.35 -0.92 -7.40
N LYS A 18 23.79 -1.67 -6.39
CA LYS A 18 23.27 -1.52 -5.01
C LYS A 18 23.64 -0.16 -4.40
N GLN A 19 24.75 0.42 -4.85
CA GLN A 19 25.25 1.69 -4.35
C GLN A 19 24.38 2.85 -4.86
N GLU A 20 24.07 2.89 -6.16
CA GLU A 20 23.16 3.90 -6.72
C GLU A 20 21.75 3.77 -6.15
N LEU A 21 21.27 2.53 -5.94
CA LEU A 21 20.01 2.29 -5.23
C LEU A 21 19.99 2.92 -3.84
N LEU A 22 21.07 2.78 -3.07
CA LEU A 22 21.19 3.40 -1.75
C LEU A 22 21.28 4.93 -1.81
N GLU A 23 21.92 5.49 -2.83
CA GLU A 23 21.99 6.94 -3.06
C GLU A 23 20.61 7.52 -3.38
N VAL A 24 19.85 6.85 -4.23
CA VAL A 24 18.45 7.19 -4.51
C VAL A 24 17.64 7.13 -3.23
N ALA A 25 17.72 6.02 -2.49
CA ALA A 25 17.00 5.85 -1.23
C ALA A 25 17.33 6.99 -0.26
N SER A 26 18.62 7.30 -0.10
CA SER A 26 19.15 8.37 0.75
C SER A 26 18.66 9.77 0.36
N SER A 27 18.36 9.99 -0.92
CA SER A 27 17.84 11.27 -1.41
C SER A 27 16.33 11.45 -1.21
N ILE A 28 15.58 10.35 -1.11
CA ILE A 28 14.11 10.36 -1.02
C ILE A 28 13.63 10.19 0.43
N TYR A 29 14.20 9.26 1.20
CA TYR A 29 13.69 8.93 2.53
C TYR A 29 13.65 10.09 3.54
N PRO A 30 14.52 11.13 3.50
CA PRO A 30 14.42 12.23 4.45
C PRO A 30 13.19 13.11 4.24
N LEU A 31 12.60 13.07 3.04
CA LEU A 31 11.45 13.86 2.63
C LEU A 31 10.16 13.32 3.27
N HIS A 32 9.39 14.20 3.89
CA HIS A 32 8.06 13.96 4.43
C HIS A 32 6.99 13.97 3.34
N ARG A 33 6.99 12.89 2.54
CA ARG A 33 6.22 12.72 1.31
C ARG A 33 4.75 12.32 1.55
N ILE A 34 4.07 12.95 2.49
CA ILE A 34 2.63 12.72 2.70
C ILE A 34 1.84 13.25 1.50
N GLN A 35 0.71 12.62 1.16
CA GLN A 35 -0.16 13.07 0.06
C GLN A 35 -0.48 14.56 0.22
N GLY A 36 -0.26 15.34 -0.83
CA GLY A 36 -0.49 16.78 -0.83
C GLY A 36 0.64 17.64 -0.23
N SER A 37 1.79 17.06 0.13
CA SER A 37 2.96 17.80 0.62
C SER A 37 3.87 18.29 -0.51
N SER A 38 4.62 19.36 -0.24
CA SER A 38 5.66 19.90 -1.14
C SER A 38 6.82 18.92 -1.29
N GLU A 39 7.13 18.17 -0.24
CA GLU A 39 8.24 17.23 -0.23
C GLU A 39 7.93 15.97 -1.04
N LEU A 40 6.65 15.59 -1.19
CA LEU A 40 6.21 14.59 -2.16
C LEU A 40 6.41 15.06 -3.60
N GLU A 41 6.05 16.30 -3.92
CA GLU A 41 6.29 16.91 -5.24
C GLU A 41 7.81 16.94 -5.54
N LYS A 42 8.63 17.31 -4.56
CA LYS A 42 10.09 17.30 -4.66
C LYS A 42 10.67 15.89 -4.87
N ALA A 43 10.10 14.85 -4.25
CA ALA A 43 10.55 13.48 -4.44
C ALA A 43 10.39 13.02 -5.90
N ILE A 44 9.29 13.43 -6.55
CA ILE A 44 9.08 13.21 -7.99
C ILE A 44 10.16 13.90 -8.82
N ASP A 45 10.51 15.15 -8.49
CA ASP A 45 11.57 15.89 -9.21
C ASP A 45 12.95 15.23 -9.05
N ILE A 46 13.24 14.66 -7.88
CA ILE A 46 14.47 13.91 -7.64
C ILE A 46 14.55 12.70 -8.57
N VAL A 47 13.49 11.87 -8.63
CA VAL A 47 13.44 10.70 -9.53
C VAL A 47 13.56 11.13 -10.99
N ALA A 48 12.84 12.19 -11.39
CA ALA A 48 12.95 12.77 -12.73
C ALA A 48 14.40 13.17 -13.09
N SER A 49 15.13 13.74 -12.12
CA SER A 49 16.52 14.14 -12.33
C SER A 49 17.45 12.95 -12.59
N TYR A 50 17.24 11.81 -11.91
CA TYR A 50 18.01 10.58 -12.17
C TYR A 50 17.68 10.00 -13.55
N LEU A 51 16.40 9.94 -13.91
CA LEU A 51 15.96 9.48 -15.23
C LEU A 51 16.54 10.34 -16.36
N SER A 52 16.53 11.67 -16.18
CA SER A 52 17.13 12.62 -17.11
C SER A 52 18.63 12.38 -17.30
N LYS A 53 19.39 12.19 -16.20
CA LYS A 53 20.83 11.86 -16.25
C LYS A 53 21.12 10.55 -17.01
N LEU A 54 20.23 9.57 -16.89
CA LEU A 54 20.33 8.28 -17.59
C LEU A 54 19.84 8.34 -19.04
N GLY A 55 19.26 9.47 -19.48
CA GLY A 55 18.63 9.59 -20.79
C GLY A 55 17.42 8.66 -20.97
N ILE A 56 16.71 8.35 -19.89
CA ILE A 56 15.46 7.58 -19.94
C ILE A 56 14.31 8.57 -20.13
N PRO A 57 13.48 8.43 -21.19
CA PRO A 57 12.37 9.33 -21.41
C PRO A 57 11.32 9.17 -20.32
N TYR A 58 10.76 10.30 -19.88
CA TYR A 58 9.73 10.32 -18.84
C TYR A 58 8.70 11.43 -19.08
N ARG A 59 7.57 11.31 -18.40
CA ARG A 59 6.47 12.28 -18.36
C ARG A 59 5.95 12.39 -16.94
N ILE A 60 5.57 13.60 -16.55
CA ILE A 60 4.88 13.86 -15.28
C ILE A 60 3.45 14.26 -15.61
N TYR A 61 2.49 13.55 -15.04
CA TYR A 61 1.07 13.90 -15.07
C TYR A 61 0.72 14.62 -13.79
N GLU A 62 -0.12 15.64 -13.90
CA GLU A 62 -0.60 16.41 -12.75
C GLU A 62 -2.11 16.34 -12.66
N TYR A 63 -2.60 16.01 -11.46
CA TYR A 63 -4.01 15.92 -11.16
C TYR A 63 -4.31 16.75 -9.90
N SER A 64 -5.56 17.19 -9.76
CA SER A 64 -5.98 17.99 -8.59
C SER A 64 -6.29 17.09 -7.39
N TYR A 65 -5.78 17.46 -6.21
CA TYR A 65 -6.15 16.85 -4.92
C TYR A 65 -7.55 17.27 -4.44
N SER A 66 -8.09 18.37 -4.98
CA SER A 66 -9.37 18.96 -4.57
C SER A 66 -10.59 18.33 -5.24
N GLN A 67 -10.40 17.39 -6.17
CA GLN A 67 -11.49 16.70 -6.87
C GLN A 67 -11.52 15.20 -6.57
N SER A 68 -12.70 14.60 -6.68
CA SER A 68 -12.89 13.16 -6.52
C SER A 68 -12.53 12.43 -7.81
N TYR A 69 -11.94 11.23 -7.69
CA TYR A 69 -11.74 10.32 -8.81
C TYR A 69 -12.43 9.00 -8.50
N GLY A 70 -13.62 8.80 -9.08
CA GLY A 70 -14.46 7.66 -8.71
C GLY A 70 -14.83 7.68 -7.22
N LEU A 71 -14.56 6.58 -6.53
CA LEU A 71 -14.78 6.43 -5.07
C LEU A 71 -13.70 7.12 -4.22
N GLN A 72 -12.63 7.62 -4.82
CA GLN A 72 -11.57 8.27 -4.08
C GLN A 72 -11.97 9.70 -3.69
N VAL A 73 -11.94 9.96 -2.38
CA VAL A 73 -12.31 11.23 -1.77
C VAL A 73 -11.14 12.23 -1.80
N PRO A 74 -11.39 13.53 -2.10
CA PRO A 74 -10.37 14.58 -2.10
C PRO A 74 -9.58 14.65 -0.78
N VAL A 75 -8.34 15.09 -0.81
CA VAL A 75 -7.53 15.34 0.40
C VAL A 75 -6.91 16.73 0.29
N ILE A 76 -6.87 17.49 1.38
CA ILE A 76 -6.26 18.82 1.39
C ILE A 76 -4.73 18.71 1.28
N GLY A 77 -4.08 19.61 0.55
CA GLY A 77 -2.62 19.70 0.60
C GLY A 77 -2.14 20.07 2.00
N TRP A 78 -0.97 19.59 2.40
CA TRP A 78 -0.50 19.73 3.78
C TRP A 78 1.02 19.67 3.88
N ASP A 79 1.59 20.66 4.55
CA ASP A 79 3.00 20.70 4.91
C ASP A 79 3.15 20.90 6.43
N VAL A 80 4.15 20.24 7.01
CA VAL A 80 4.44 20.32 8.45
C VAL A 80 5.88 20.76 8.67
N LYS A 81 6.06 21.71 9.57
CA LYS A 81 7.36 22.26 9.94
C LYS A 81 7.79 21.82 11.35
N TYR A 82 6.83 21.77 12.27
CA TYR A 82 7.09 21.46 13.67
C TYR A 82 5.92 20.70 14.30
N GLY A 83 6.25 19.85 15.27
CA GLY A 83 5.28 19.15 16.09
C GLY A 83 5.93 18.66 17.37
N GLU A 84 5.28 18.86 18.52
CA GLU A 84 5.74 18.33 19.80
C GLU A 84 4.54 18.03 20.71
N ALA A 85 4.62 16.90 21.42
CA ALA A 85 3.85 16.63 22.61
C ALA A 85 4.79 16.56 23.82
N ARG A 86 4.42 17.28 24.88
CA ARG A 86 5.16 17.35 26.14
C ARG A 86 4.21 17.09 27.30
N LEU A 87 4.59 16.22 28.21
CA LEU A 87 3.96 16.09 29.51
C LEU A 87 4.46 17.24 30.38
N VAL A 88 3.55 18.01 30.98
CA VAL A 88 3.84 19.14 31.88
C VAL A 88 3.66 18.72 33.33
N LYS A 89 2.60 17.95 33.61
CA LYS A 89 2.35 17.31 34.91
C LYS A 89 2.06 15.82 34.71
N PRO A 90 2.45 14.94 35.64
CA PRO A 90 3.15 15.23 36.90
C PRO A 90 4.66 15.45 36.77
N ILE A 91 5.24 15.11 35.62
CA ILE A 91 6.68 15.22 35.35
C ILE A 91 6.84 15.92 34.00
N ASP A 92 7.75 16.89 33.95
CA ASP A 92 8.10 17.56 32.70
C ASP A 92 8.93 16.63 31.79
N GLU A 93 8.33 16.15 30.68
CA GLU A 93 8.92 15.16 29.78
C GLU A 93 8.42 15.34 28.35
N VAL A 94 9.33 15.29 27.35
CA VAL A 94 8.93 15.25 25.94
C VAL A 94 8.41 13.85 25.61
N LEU A 95 7.17 13.76 25.12
CA LEU A 95 6.52 12.50 24.75
C LEU A 95 6.83 12.12 23.30
N SER A 96 6.89 13.10 22.40
CA SER A 96 7.14 12.92 20.97
C SER A 96 7.48 14.27 20.32
N SER A 97 8.34 14.27 19.30
CA SER A 97 8.73 15.48 18.57
C SER A 97 9.02 15.18 17.10
N PHE A 98 8.56 16.04 16.19
CA PHE A 98 8.78 15.97 14.76
C PHE A 98 10.26 16.10 14.34
N ALA A 99 11.08 16.69 15.23
CA ALA A 99 12.52 16.77 15.02
C ALA A 99 13.21 15.41 15.21
N GLN A 100 12.69 14.57 16.11
CA GLN A 100 13.23 13.23 16.39
C GLN A 100 12.51 12.14 15.59
N SER A 101 11.23 12.34 15.29
CA SER A 101 10.37 11.35 14.69
C SER A 101 9.43 11.98 13.68
N LYS A 102 9.61 11.67 12.41
CA LYS A 102 8.81 12.24 11.31
C LYS A 102 7.37 11.70 11.25
N THR A 103 7.03 10.71 12.07
CA THR A 103 5.66 10.22 12.27
C THR A 103 4.95 10.89 13.47
N ALA A 104 5.64 11.78 14.20
CA ALA A 104 5.12 12.42 15.40
C ALA A 104 3.89 13.30 15.18
N VAL A 105 3.75 13.94 14.02
CA VAL A 105 2.55 14.72 13.70
C VAL A 105 1.58 13.84 12.95
N VAL A 106 0.33 13.79 13.41
CA VAL A 106 -0.71 13.06 12.70
C VAL A 106 -0.91 13.72 11.35
N ALA A 107 -0.84 12.95 10.26
CA ALA A 107 -0.93 13.51 8.91
C ALA A 107 -2.22 14.30 8.72
N HIS A 108 -2.09 15.51 8.18
CA HIS A 108 -3.16 16.49 8.04
C HIS A 108 -3.72 17.05 9.36
N SER A 109 -2.94 17.00 10.45
CA SER A 109 -3.25 17.74 11.68
C SER A 109 -3.30 19.25 11.39
N PRO A 110 -4.31 19.98 11.90
CA PRO A 110 -4.29 21.44 11.85
C PRO A 110 -3.16 21.99 12.75
N PRO A 111 -2.69 23.22 12.49
CA PRO A 111 -1.78 23.91 13.38
C PRO A 111 -2.47 24.34 14.68
N GLY A 112 -1.69 24.53 15.73
CA GLY A 112 -2.20 25.04 17.00
C GLY A 112 -1.27 24.73 18.17
N GLU A 113 -1.50 25.40 19.30
CA GLU A 113 -0.83 25.15 20.56
C GLU A 113 -1.86 25.09 21.68
N VAL A 114 -1.82 24.01 22.45
CA VAL A 114 -2.76 23.74 23.53
C VAL A 114 -2.00 23.14 24.71
N GLU A 115 -2.18 23.71 25.89
CA GLU A 115 -1.79 23.12 27.17
C GLU A 115 -3.05 22.92 28.00
N ALA A 116 -3.36 21.67 28.35
CA ALA A 116 -4.56 21.33 29.12
C ALA A 116 -4.47 19.95 29.77
N GLU A 117 -5.44 19.64 30.63
CA GLU A 117 -5.61 18.32 31.22
C GLU A 117 -5.80 17.23 30.15
N VAL A 118 -5.24 16.05 30.40
CA VAL A 118 -5.37 14.88 29.53
C VAL A 118 -6.48 13.96 30.04
N VAL A 119 -7.32 13.48 29.12
CA VAL A 119 -8.30 12.41 29.38
C VAL A 119 -8.09 11.25 28.41
N TYR A 120 -8.22 10.03 28.90
CA TYR A 120 -8.11 8.83 28.08
C TYR A 120 -9.47 8.41 27.53
N VAL A 121 -9.60 8.38 26.20
CA VAL A 121 -10.80 7.94 25.48
C VAL A 121 -10.41 6.73 24.62
N PRO A 122 -10.70 5.49 25.05
CA PRO A 122 -10.28 4.28 24.33
C PRO A 122 -10.84 4.20 22.90
N SER A 123 -12.07 4.65 22.72
CA SER A 123 -12.81 4.60 21.45
C SER A 123 -13.91 5.68 21.40
N PRO A 124 -14.45 6.02 20.21
CA PRO A 124 -15.49 7.04 20.06
C PRO A 124 -16.74 6.83 20.92
N GLU A 125 -17.11 5.59 21.25
CA GLU A 125 -18.27 5.24 22.07
C GLU A 125 -18.15 5.74 23.52
N HIS A 126 -16.93 5.99 23.99
CA HIS A 126 -16.68 6.47 25.35
C HIS A 126 -16.89 7.97 25.51
N LEU A 127 -17.08 8.72 24.41
CA LEU A 127 -17.30 10.17 24.43
C LEU A 127 -18.61 10.59 25.13
N GLU A 128 -19.56 9.68 25.33
CA GLU A 128 -20.78 9.95 26.10
C GLU A 128 -20.55 9.96 27.62
N LYS A 129 -19.50 9.27 28.08
CA LYS A 129 -19.21 9.06 29.51
C LYS A 129 -18.04 9.89 30.00
N ILE A 130 -17.23 10.42 29.10
CA ILE A 130 -15.98 11.13 29.41
C ILE A 130 -16.11 12.57 28.93
N ASP A 131 -16.01 13.52 29.87
CA ASP A 131 -15.99 14.95 29.53
C ASP A 131 -14.65 15.34 28.93
N VAL A 132 -14.68 15.73 27.66
CA VAL A 132 -13.53 16.16 26.86
C VAL A 132 -13.45 17.68 26.68
N ARG A 133 -14.40 18.45 27.22
CA ARG A 133 -14.48 19.89 27.00
C ARG A 133 -13.25 20.61 27.55
N GLY A 134 -12.51 21.28 26.67
CA GLY A 134 -11.30 22.01 27.04
C GLY A 134 -10.07 21.12 27.25
N LYS A 135 -10.15 19.81 26.97
CA LYS A 135 -9.11 18.84 27.33
C LYS A 135 -8.34 18.31 26.12
N ILE A 136 -7.22 17.65 26.41
CA ILE A 136 -6.43 16.88 25.46
C ILE A 136 -6.88 15.42 25.51
N VAL A 137 -7.22 14.85 24.36
CA VAL A 137 -7.72 13.47 24.29
C VAL A 137 -6.59 12.51 23.95
N LEU A 138 -6.29 11.58 24.85
CA LEU A 138 -5.41 10.44 24.60
C LEU A 138 -6.24 9.27 24.05
N SER A 139 -5.84 8.65 22.94
CA SER A 139 -6.58 7.51 22.38
C SER A 139 -5.73 6.54 21.57
N SER A 140 -6.14 5.27 21.54
CA SER A 140 -5.61 4.25 20.61
C SER A 140 -6.48 4.03 19.37
N SER A 141 -7.58 4.77 19.23
CA SER A 141 -8.52 4.62 18.12
C SER A 141 -7.99 5.24 16.82
N SER A 142 -8.68 4.97 15.71
CA SER A 142 -8.40 5.67 14.45
C SER A 142 -8.56 7.18 14.65
N PRO A 143 -7.58 8.04 14.29
CA PRO A 143 -7.68 9.47 14.51
C PRO A 143 -8.91 10.05 13.85
N ARG A 144 -9.17 9.66 12.60
CA ARG A 144 -10.30 10.18 11.82
C ARG A 144 -11.66 9.88 12.45
N SER A 145 -11.85 8.66 12.99
CA SER A 145 -13.15 8.27 13.55
C SER A 145 -13.47 8.95 14.88
N LEU A 146 -12.44 9.38 15.63
CA LEU A 146 -12.60 10.07 16.91
C LEU A 146 -12.60 11.60 16.79
N TYR A 147 -11.75 12.15 15.92
CA TYR A 147 -11.36 13.56 15.93
C TYR A 147 -12.56 14.51 15.91
N PHE A 148 -13.41 14.44 14.88
CA PHE A 148 -14.55 15.35 14.75
C PHE A 148 -15.56 15.17 15.89
N LYS A 149 -15.87 13.93 16.26
CA LYS A 149 -16.82 13.62 17.35
C LYS A 149 -16.37 14.19 18.70
N ALA A 150 -15.06 14.19 18.95
CA ALA A 150 -14.47 14.76 20.17
C ALA A 150 -14.39 16.30 20.09
N CYS A 151 -14.03 16.85 18.92
CA CYS A 151 -14.02 18.30 18.69
C CYS A 151 -15.41 18.93 18.87
N ASP A 152 -16.48 18.29 18.38
CA ASP A 152 -17.87 18.73 18.57
C ASP A 152 -18.27 18.81 20.06
N ARG A 153 -17.60 18.03 20.92
CA ARG A 153 -17.76 18.03 22.38
C ARG A 153 -16.77 18.96 23.10
N GLY A 154 -15.93 19.68 22.37
CA GLY A 154 -15.03 20.69 22.90
C GLY A 154 -13.60 20.23 23.20
N ALA A 155 -13.17 19.04 22.71
CA ALA A 155 -11.78 18.62 22.77
C ALA A 155 -10.86 19.66 22.09
N LYS A 156 -9.66 19.87 22.63
CA LYS A 156 -8.74 20.92 22.19
C LYS A 156 -7.48 20.42 21.51
N ALA A 157 -6.99 19.23 21.85
CA ALA A 157 -5.88 18.58 21.15
C ALA A 157 -5.95 17.06 21.32
N PHE A 158 -5.10 16.33 20.60
CA PHE A 158 -5.08 14.87 20.61
C PHE A 158 -3.68 14.29 20.73
N LEU A 159 -3.58 13.23 21.54
CA LEU A 159 -2.45 12.33 21.62
C LEU A 159 -2.91 10.95 21.14
N PHE A 160 -2.37 10.47 20.02
CA PHE A 160 -2.71 9.15 19.49
C PHE A 160 -1.56 8.16 19.70
N PHE A 161 -1.89 6.89 19.90
CA PHE A 161 -0.91 5.80 19.94
C PHE A 161 -1.47 4.53 19.31
N ARG A 162 -0.61 3.56 19.00
CA ARG A 162 -1.02 2.29 18.41
C ARG A 162 -0.66 1.12 19.33
N LYS A 163 -1.64 0.28 19.66
CA LYS A 163 -1.44 -0.88 20.55
C LYS A 163 -0.51 -1.95 19.95
N SER A 164 -0.60 -2.18 18.65
CA SER A 164 0.18 -3.19 17.93
C SER A 164 1.61 -2.75 17.59
N ALA A 165 1.94 -1.46 17.70
CA ALA A 165 3.29 -0.97 17.43
C ALA A 165 4.27 -1.35 18.55
N PRO A 166 5.58 -1.43 18.25
CA PRO A 166 6.62 -1.51 19.28
C PRO A 166 6.43 -0.43 20.35
N SER A 167 6.76 -0.73 21.61
CA SER A 167 6.50 0.14 22.76
C SER A 167 7.06 1.56 22.61
N ASP A 168 8.24 1.65 22.02
CA ASP A 168 9.05 2.85 21.88
C ASP A 168 8.85 3.58 20.55
N ALA A 169 8.10 2.97 19.61
CA ALA A 169 7.89 3.50 18.29
C ALA A 169 6.77 4.56 18.28
N VAL A 170 6.97 5.63 17.52
CA VAL A 170 5.94 6.63 17.23
C VAL A 170 5.19 6.18 15.97
N PRO A 171 3.89 5.89 16.06
CA PRO A 171 3.14 5.37 14.92
C PRO A 171 2.77 6.47 13.92
N TYR A 172 2.93 6.17 12.63
CA TYR A 172 2.31 6.96 11.57
C TYR A 172 0.79 6.79 11.63
N MET A 173 0.08 7.91 11.76
CA MET A 173 -1.38 7.96 11.80
C MET A 173 -1.84 9.21 11.03
N GLY A 174 -3.08 9.24 10.57
CA GLY A 174 -3.56 10.35 9.74
C GLY A 174 -5.04 10.66 9.91
N LEU A 175 -5.38 11.94 9.78
CA LEU A 175 -6.76 12.44 9.64
C LEU A 175 -7.22 12.42 8.18
N PHE A 176 -6.28 12.69 7.25
CA PHE A 176 -6.53 12.81 5.81
C PHE A 176 -7.75 13.70 5.53
N LEU A 177 -7.65 14.96 5.94
CA LEU A 177 -8.76 15.91 5.87
C LEU A 177 -9.15 16.19 4.42
N LYS A 178 -10.46 16.31 4.16
CA LYS A 178 -10.98 16.96 2.95
C LYS A 178 -10.69 18.47 2.99
N PRO A 179 -10.65 19.16 1.84
CA PRO A 179 -10.60 20.62 1.80
C PRO A 179 -11.69 21.30 2.65
N SER A 180 -12.93 20.79 2.61
CA SER A 180 -14.04 21.32 3.42
C SER A 180 -13.92 21.03 4.93
N GLU A 181 -13.21 19.96 5.30
CA GLU A 181 -12.94 19.57 6.68
C GLU A 181 -11.80 20.41 7.28
N ALA A 182 -10.79 20.74 6.48
CA ALA A 182 -9.63 21.54 6.89
C ALA A 182 -10.05 22.91 7.48
N ASN A 183 -11.09 23.53 6.92
CA ASN A 183 -11.65 24.80 7.41
C ASN A 183 -12.33 24.70 8.79
N LYS A 184 -12.71 23.49 9.22
CA LYS A 184 -13.37 23.24 10.51
C LYS A 184 -12.41 22.67 11.56
N ALA A 185 -11.36 21.99 11.12
CA ALA A 185 -10.38 21.37 12.00
C ALA A 185 -9.49 22.44 12.65
N SER A 186 -9.41 22.44 13.98
CA SER A 186 -8.64 23.42 14.75
C SER A 186 -7.83 22.82 15.91
N ALA A 187 -8.10 21.58 16.29
CA ALA A 187 -7.40 20.91 17.38
C ALA A 187 -6.15 20.19 16.86
N PRO A 188 -4.93 20.52 17.30
CA PRO A 188 -3.72 19.84 16.85
C PRO A 188 -3.68 18.39 17.34
N ALA A 189 -3.09 17.50 16.54
CA ALA A 189 -3.01 16.07 16.81
C ALA A 189 -1.60 15.53 16.57
N VAL A 190 -1.07 14.80 17.56
CA VAL A 190 0.26 14.19 17.51
C VAL A 190 0.22 12.73 17.95
N SER A 191 1.11 11.93 17.36
CA SER A 191 1.34 10.53 17.73
C SER A 191 2.41 10.46 18.83
N ILE A 192 2.20 9.58 19.81
CA ILE A 192 3.15 9.29 20.89
C ILE A 192 3.43 7.78 20.97
N PRO A 193 4.61 7.38 21.50
CA PRO A 193 4.91 5.97 21.76
C PRO A 193 3.93 5.33 22.74
N ARG A 194 3.67 4.04 22.54
CA ARG A 194 2.76 3.27 23.40
C ARG A 194 3.21 3.26 24.87
N ARG A 195 4.52 3.27 25.14
CA ARG A 195 5.03 3.34 26.52
C ARG A 195 4.64 4.65 27.22
N HIS A 196 4.63 5.77 26.50
CA HIS A 196 4.25 7.07 27.04
C HIS A 196 2.74 7.13 27.27
N ALA A 197 1.95 6.61 26.32
CA ALA A 197 0.51 6.48 26.49
C ALA A 197 0.16 5.63 27.72
N GLN A 198 0.81 4.47 27.91
CA GLN A 198 0.57 3.61 29.06
C GLN A 198 0.93 4.32 30.38
N LYS A 199 2.07 5.01 30.43
CA LYS A 199 2.47 5.81 31.59
C LYS A 199 1.41 6.86 31.96
N ILE A 200 0.84 7.54 30.96
CA ILE A 200 -0.24 8.52 31.18
C ILE A 200 -1.51 7.83 31.70
N ILE A 201 -1.91 6.69 31.12
CA ILE A 201 -3.07 5.92 31.58
C ILE A 201 -2.89 5.51 33.04
N ASP A 202 -1.71 5.02 33.43
CA ASP A 202 -1.41 4.60 34.80
C ASP A 202 -1.50 5.77 35.80
N TYR A 203 -1.15 7.00 35.39
CA TYR A 203 -1.34 8.20 36.22
C TYR A 203 -2.82 8.54 36.40
N LEU A 204 -3.59 8.51 35.31
CA LEU A 204 -5.03 8.81 35.34
C LEU A 204 -5.79 7.80 36.21
N GLU A 205 -5.47 6.51 36.13
CA GLU A 205 -6.08 5.46 36.97
C GLU A 205 -5.78 5.63 38.47
N LYS A 206 -4.65 6.26 38.81
CA LYS A 206 -4.27 6.60 40.20
C LYS A 206 -4.85 7.94 40.67
N GLY A 207 -5.65 8.61 39.85
CA GLY A 207 -6.21 9.93 40.17
C GLY A 207 -5.17 11.06 40.18
N VAL A 208 -4.02 10.86 39.53
CA VAL A 208 -2.99 11.89 39.39
C VAL A 208 -3.39 12.85 38.28
N GLU A 209 -3.28 14.16 38.55
CA GLU A 209 -3.49 15.20 37.54
C GLU A 209 -2.44 15.09 36.42
N VAL A 210 -2.90 14.95 35.18
CA VAL A 210 -2.04 14.89 33.99
C VAL A 210 -2.33 16.10 33.12
N VAL A 211 -1.31 16.91 32.88
CA VAL A 211 -1.36 18.06 31.97
C VAL A 211 -0.33 17.86 30.88
N ALA A 212 -0.72 18.06 29.64
CA ALA A 212 0.20 18.00 28.50
C ALA A 212 0.10 19.29 27.68
N ARG A 213 1.14 19.55 26.90
CA ARG A 213 1.21 20.59 25.89
C ARG A 213 1.42 19.95 24.53
N VAL A 214 0.56 20.30 23.56
CA VAL A 214 0.66 19.90 22.16
C VAL A 214 0.84 21.15 21.32
N ARG A 215 1.88 21.17 20.49
CA ARG A 215 2.16 22.27 19.56
C ARG A 215 2.43 21.72 18.16
N VAL A 216 1.72 22.21 17.15
CA VAL A 216 1.89 21.84 15.74
C VAL A 216 1.99 23.11 14.91
N GLU A 217 3.03 23.20 14.09
CA GLU A 217 3.17 24.23 13.04
C GLU A 217 3.07 23.53 11.68
N ALA A 218 1.93 23.70 11.03
CA ALA A 218 1.60 23.11 9.75
C ALA A 218 0.76 24.09 8.91
N SER A 219 0.71 23.88 7.61
CA SER A 219 -0.07 24.68 6.66
C SER A 219 -0.84 23.81 5.70
N PHE A 220 -2.10 24.17 5.46
CA PHE A 220 -2.91 23.59 4.39
C PHE A 220 -2.61 24.28 3.05
N ARG A 221 -2.74 23.52 1.97
CA ARG A 221 -2.43 23.96 0.61
C ARG A 221 -3.54 23.60 -0.36
N ASP A 222 -4.09 24.62 -1.02
CA ASP A 222 -5.07 24.46 -2.09
C ASP A 222 -4.43 24.27 -3.48
N ASP A 223 -3.14 24.58 -3.58
CA ASP A 223 -2.35 24.51 -4.82
C ASP A 223 -1.68 23.15 -5.04
N ALA A 224 -1.68 22.27 -4.03
CA ALA A 224 -1.06 20.95 -4.10
C ALA A 224 -1.56 20.13 -5.30
N ARG A 225 -0.66 19.36 -5.91
CA ARG A 225 -0.95 18.51 -7.08
C ARG A 225 -0.57 17.06 -6.84
N ILE A 226 -1.43 16.16 -7.29
CA ILE A 226 -1.09 14.74 -7.43
C ILE A 226 -0.18 14.64 -8.64
N ARG A 227 1.12 14.40 -8.41
CA ARG A 227 2.11 14.22 -9.48
C ARG A 227 2.40 12.74 -9.67
N VAL A 228 2.19 12.23 -10.88
CA VAL A 228 2.51 10.85 -11.27
C VAL A 228 3.62 10.89 -12.30
N LEU A 229 4.75 10.28 -11.98
CA LEU A 229 5.88 10.18 -12.89
C LEU A 229 5.85 8.83 -13.59
N GLU A 230 5.91 8.86 -14.91
CA GLU A 230 5.99 7.69 -15.77
C GLU A 230 7.27 7.78 -16.60
N ALA A 231 8.04 6.70 -16.66
CA ALA A 231 9.19 6.54 -17.54
C ALA A 231 9.04 5.26 -18.38
N TRP A 232 9.71 5.18 -19.52
CA TRP A 232 9.63 3.97 -20.35
C TRP A 232 10.91 3.64 -21.11
N ILE A 233 11.06 2.37 -21.44
CA ILE A 233 12.10 1.84 -22.32
C ILE A 233 11.45 0.92 -23.36
N GLY A 234 11.80 1.10 -24.63
CA GLY A 234 11.25 0.36 -25.77
C GLY A 234 10.30 1.19 -26.64
N GLU A 235 9.84 0.61 -27.75
CA GLU A 235 9.10 1.34 -28.79
C GLU A 235 7.69 0.79 -29.07
N GLY A 236 7.38 -0.45 -28.65
CA GLY A 236 6.12 -1.13 -28.98
C GLY A 236 4.87 -0.59 -28.27
N SER A 237 3.68 -1.03 -28.70
CA SER A 237 2.39 -0.57 -28.17
C SER A 237 1.86 -1.36 -26.98
N GLU A 238 2.36 -2.58 -26.76
CA GLU A 238 2.04 -3.38 -25.59
C GLU A 238 2.96 -2.99 -24.43
N GLU A 239 2.39 -2.82 -23.24
CA GLU A 239 3.09 -2.27 -22.10
C GLU A 239 3.06 -3.22 -20.90
N ILE A 240 4.22 -3.39 -20.28
CA ILE A 240 4.37 -4.04 -18.97
C ILE A 240 4.71 -2.95 -17.97
N HIS A 241 3.87 -2.76 -16.97
CA HIS A 241 4.07 -1.76 -15.94
C HIS A 241 4.82 -2.35 -14.74
N ALA A 242 5.76 -1.60 -14.19
CA ALA A 242 6.21 -1.76 -12.82
C ALA A 242 5.95 -0.46 -12.06
N VAL A 243 5.38 -0.57 -10.86
CA VAL A 243 4.91 0.58 -10.09
C VAL A 243 5.43 0.53 -8.65
N ALA A 244 5.62 1.70 -8.06
CA ALA A 244 5.94 1.83 -6.65
C ALA A 244 5.39 3.17 -6.15
N HIS A 245 4.73 3.19 -5.00
CA HIS A 245 4.24 4.45 -4.47
C HIS A 245 5.33 5.25 -3.75
N ILE A 246 5.38 6.55 -4.03
CA ILE A 246 6.39 7.48 -3.55
C ILE A 246 5.89 8.36 -2.41
N CYS A 247 4.67 8.14 -1.89
CA CYS A 247 4.25 8.77 -0.65
C CYS A 247 4.76 8.00 0.57
N HIS A 248 4.85 8.68 1.72
CA HIS A 248 4.94 8.21 3.12
C HIS A 248 5.66 9.25 4.01
N PRO A 249 5.58 9.18 5.36
CA PRO A 249 6.35 10.05 6.23
C PRO A 249 7.85 10.01 5.92
N GLY A 250 8.55 11.11 6.18
CA GLY A 250 10.00 11.12 6.11
C GLY A 250 10.59 10.15 7.13
N GLY A 251 11.84 9.75 6.95
CA GLY A 251 12.50 8.77 7.80
C GLY A 251 12.09 7.32 7.52
N THR A 252 10.88 7.05 6.99
CA THR A 252 10.44 5.70 6.62
C THR A 252 11.08 5.27 5.31
N VAL A 253 11.44 3.99 5.21
CA VAL A 253 12.29 3.48 4.13
C VAL A 253 11.64 2.31 3.42
N ASN A 254 11.29 1.25 4.12
CA ASN A 254 10.70 0.11 3.44
C ASN A 254 9.35 0.47 2.84
N ASP A 255 8.58 1.32 3.52
CA ASP A 255 7.29 1.82 3.04
C ASP A 255 7.39 3.32 2.61
N ASN A 256 7.58 3.64 1.33
CA ASN A 256 7.95 2.73 0.23
C ASN A 256 9.13 3.24 -0.62
N VAL A 257 10.17 3.74 0.05
CA VAL A 257 11.44 4.11 -0.60
C VAL A 257 12.15 2.88 -1.17
N SER A 258 12.00 1.71 -0.54
CA SER A 258 12.56 0.45 -1.02
C SER A 258 12.04 0.08 -2.40
N GLY A 259 10.72 0.13 -2.63
CA GLY A 259 10.09 -0.05 -3.93
C GLY A 259 10.50 1.02 -4.93
N CYS A 260 10.45 2.29 -4.54
CA CYS A 260 10.82 3.41 -5.41
C CYS A 260 12.26 3.34 -5.93
N SER A 261 13.20 3.02 -5.05
CA SER A 261 14.63 2.96 -5.39
C SER A 261 14.95 1.70 -6.20
N THR A 262 14.30 0.57 -5.88
CA THR A 262 14.37 -0.64 -6.68
C THR A 262 13.83 -0.40 -8.09
N LEU A 263 12.67 0.26 -8.22
CA LEU A 263 12.05 0.57 -9.51
C LEU A 263 12.97 1.40 -10.41
N LEU A 264 13.65 2.40 -9.85
CA LEU A 264 14.57 3.25 -10.60
C LEU A 264 15.80 2.46 -11.05
N GLU A 265 16.32 1.61 -10.18
CA GLU A 265 17.50 0.80 -10.48
C GLU A 265 17.20 -0.33 -11.49
N ILE A 266 15.95 -0.82 -11.55
CA ILE A 266 15.50 -1.67 -12.65
C ILE A 266 15.61 -0.93 -13.98
N ALA A 267 15.02 0.27 -14.08
CA ALA A 267 15.07 1.08 -15.29
C ALA A 267 16.52 1.42 -15.70
N ALA A 268 17.34 1.81 -14.72
CA ALA A 268 18.75 2.16 -14.91
C ALA A 268 19.58 0.97 -15.40
N SER A 269 19.41 -0.22 -14.82
CA SER A 269 20.16 -1.42 -15.21
C SER A 269 19.81 -1.91 -16.61
N ILE A 270 18.54 -1.82 -17.01
CA ILE A 270 18.11 -2.10 -18.40
C ILE A 270 18.75 -1.07 -19.34
N LYS A 271 18.64 0.23 -19.03
CA LYS A 271 19.21 1.30 -19.87
C LYS A 271 20.72 1.17 -20.05
N ARG A 272 21.47 0.95 -18.97
CA ARG A 272 22.93 0.74 -19.03
C ARG A 272 23.30 -0.47 -19.89
N SER A 273 22.52 -1.54 -19.81
CA SER A 273 22.76 -2.75 -20.59
C SER A 273 22.48 -2.54 -22.09
N ILE A 274 21.52 -1.68 -22.43
CA ILE A 274 21.25 -1.28 -23.82
C ILE A 274 22.34 -0.35 -24.34
N ASP A 275 22.75 0.65 -23.55
CA ASP A 275 23.79 1.61 -23.93
C ASP A 275 25.16 0.96 -24.12
N SER A 276 25.47 -0.08 -23.35
CA SER A 276 26.70 -0.87 -23.49
C SER A 276 26.66 -1.85 -24.67
N GLY A 277 25.50 -2.03 -25.32
CA GLY A 277 25.28 -3.01 -26.38
C GLY A 277 25.18 -4.46 -25.90
N GLU A 278 25.07 -4.71 -24.59
CA GLU A 278 24.86 -6.06 -24.04
C GLU A 278 23.40 -6.54 -24.23
N LEU A 279 22.45 -5.60 -24.31
CA LEU A 279 21.04 -5.84 -24.59
C LEU A 279 20.58 -4.97 -25.78
N GLU A 280 19.55 -5.42 -26.48
CA GLU A 280 18.93 -4.67 -27.58
C GLU A 280 17.77 -3.80 -27.06
N LEU A 281 17.42 -2.74 -27.79
CA LEU A 281 16.22 -1.97 -27.48
C LEU A 281 14.96 -2.80 -27.76
N PRO A 282 14.04 -2.97 -26.78
CA PRO A 282 12.79 -3.70 -27.02
C PRO A 282 11.91 -3.03 -28.08
N ARG A 283 11.61 -3.75 -29.17
CA ARG A 283 10.77 -3.24 -30.28
C ARG A 283 9.32 -3.73 -30.24
N ASN A 284 9.04 -4.85 -29.55
CA ASN A 284 7.71 -5.46 -29.52
C ASN A 284 6.80 -4.89 -28.42
N GLY A 285 7.36 -4.27 -27.38
CA GLY A 285 6.62 -3.63 -26.30
C GLY A 285 7.41 -2.54 -25.60
N ARG A 286 6.86 -2.02 -24.49
CA ARG A 286 7.50 -1.06 -23.59
C ARG A 286 7.49 -1.55 -22.15
N ALA A 287 8.64 -1.43 -21.50
CA ALA A 287 8.73 -1.51 -20.04
C ALA A 287 8.43 -0.10 -19.51
N VAL A 288 7.36 0.03 -18.73
CA VAL A 288 6.89 1.31 -18.18
C VAL A 288 7.06 1.30 -16.66
N PHE A 289 7.67 2.35 -16.12
CA PHE A 289 8.00 2.50 -14.71
C PHE A 289 7.21 3.69 -14.15
N VAL A 290 6.42 3.48 -13.10
CA VAL A 290 5.51 4.51 -12.57
C VAL A 290 5.74 4.76 -11.08
N TRP A 291 5.99 6.02 -10.72
CA TRP A 291 6.04 6.50 -9.34
C TRP A 291 4.85 7.41 -9.08
N LEU A 292 4.08 7.12 -8.03
CA LEU A 292 2.84 7.81 -7.76
C LEU A 292 2.51 7.86 -6.26
N PRO A 293 1.62 8.74 -5.81
CA PRO A 293 1.08 8.65 -4.45
C PRO A 293 0.10 7.47 -4.36
N GLU A 294 0.29 6.56 -3.40
CA GLU A 294 -0.47 5.31 -3.25
C GLU A 294 -1.98 5.54 -3.34
N TYR A 295 -2.63 4.78 -4.23
CA TYR A 295 -4.01 4.88 -4.72
C TYR A 295 -4.38 6.23 -5.34
N SER A 296 -4.01 7.32 -4.69
CA SER A 296 -4.42 8.67 -5.02
C SER A 296 -3.88 9.19 -6.34
N GLY A 297 -2.70 8.72 -6.75
CA GLY A 297 -2.17 8.86 -8.10
C GLY A 297 -2.65 7.79 -9.06
N THR A 298 -2.81 6.54 -8.60
CA THR A 298 -3.13 5.41 -9.48
C THR A 298 -4.49 5.51 -10.13
N VAL A 299 -5.52 5.92 -9.37
CA VAL A 299 -6.88 6.06 -9.91
C VAL A 299 -6.91 7.10 -11.05
N PRO A 300 -6.54 8.38 -10.85
CA PRO A 300 -6.56 9.36 -11.93
C PRO A 300 -5.60 9.03 -13.09
N TYR A 301 -4.46 8.39 -12.78
CA TYR A 301 -3.52 7.92 -13.80
C TYR A 301 -4.17 6.90 -14.73
N LEU A 302 -4.74 5.82 -14.19
CA LEU A 302 -5.35 4.76 -15.00
C LEU A 302 -6.62 5.22 -15.71
N MET A 303 -7.44 6.08 -15.09
CA MET A 303 -8.57 6.73 -15.76
C MET A 303 -8.14 7.50 -17.01
N ASN A 304 -6.95 8.09 -17.01
CA ASN A 304 -6.40 8.82 -18.14
C ASN A 304 -5.80 7.88 -19.18
N VAL A 305 -4.84 7.04 -18.78
CA VAL A 305 -3.95 6.35 -19.73
C VAL A 305 -4.58 5.11 -20.37
N LEU A 306 -5.47 4.38 -19.68
CA LEU A 306 -6.05 3.14 -20.20
C LEU A 306 -7.07 3.36 -21.34
N ASN A 307 -7.44 4.61 -21.63
CA ASN A 307 -8.31 4.93 -22.77
C ASN A 307 -7.64 4.67 -24.13
N SER A 308 -6.31 4.64 -24.19
CA SER A 308 -5.56 4.55 -25.45
C SER A 308 -4.36 3.60 -25.40
N ARG A 309 -4.02 3.07 -24.22
CA ARG A 309 -2.84 2.24 -24.02
C ARG A 309 -3.23 0.81 -23.66
N ARG A 310 -2.39 -0.13 -24.10
CA ARG A 310 -2.58 -1.55 -23.86
C ARG A 310 -1.58 -2.05 -22.82
N VAL A 311 -1.98 -1.95 -21.55
CA VAL A 311 -1.22 -2.53 -20.43
C VAL A 311 -1.60 -3.99 -20.28
N SER A 312 -0.66 -4.91 -20.47
CA SER A 312 -0.95 -6.36 -20.43
C SER A 312 -0.63 -7.02 -19.10
N PHE A 313 0.27 -6.45 -18.31
CA PHE A 313 0.61 -6.93 -16.98
C PHE A 313 1.24 -5.83 -16.12
N THR A 314 0.99 -5.85 -14.81
CA THR A 314 1.56 -4.89 -13.86
C THR A 314 2.21 -5.59 -12.67
N ILE A 315 3.36 -5.06 -12.24
CA ILE A 315 4.13 -5.52 -11.09
C ILE A 315 4.22 -4.37 -10.10
N ASP A 316 3.55 -4.49 -8.96
CA ASP A 316 3.64 -3.53 -7.86
C ASP A 316 4.78 -3.91 -6.90
N LEU A 317 5.65 -2.95 -6.62
CA LEU A 317 6.80 -3.06 -5.73
C LEU A 317 6.52 -2.28 -4.46
N ASP A 318 6.04 -2.97 -3.44
CA ASP A 318 5.71 -2.38 -2.14
C ASP A 318 6.49 -3.05 -1.02
N MET A 319 7.31 -2.31 -0.27
CA MET A 319 8.15 -2.86 0.81
C MET A 319 9.09 -3.99 0.38
N VAL A 320 9.56 -4.00 -0.87
CA VAL A 320 10.37 -5.12 -1.40
C VAL A 320 11.76 -5.28 -0.74
N GLY A 321 12.22 -4.27 0.00
CA GLY A 321 13.59 -4.19 0.52
C GLY A 321 13.82 -4.67 1.94
N GLU A 322 12.86 -5.31 2.60
CA GLU A 322 13.00 -5.62 4.03
C GLU A 322 14.15 -6.58 4.39
N LYS A 323 14.94 -6.22 5.40
CA LYS A 323 15.84 -7.14 6.14
C LYS A 323 15.01 -8.10 7.00
N GLN A 324 14.63 -9.20 6.38
CA GLN A 324 13.76 -10.23 6.96
C GLN A 324 14.11 -10.64 8.39
N PHE A 325 15.40 -10.76 8.74
CA PHE A 325 15.83 -11.18 10.08
C PHE A 325 15.56 -10.12 11.16
N LEU A 326 15.56 -8.83 10.82
CA LEU A 326 15.25 -7.73 11.75
C LEU A 326 13.74 -7.51 11.86
N THR A 327 13.05 -7.54 10.74
CA THR A 327 11.64 -7.14 10.62
C THR A 327 10.68 -8.28 10.92
N GLY A 328 11.13 -9.53 10.76
CA GLY A 328 10.28 -10.69 10.84
C GLY A 328 9.54 -11.00 9.53
N SER A 329 9.80 -10.25 8.45
CA SER A 329 9.07 -10.33 7.18
C SER A 329 9.45 -11.51 6.28
N THR A 330 8.50 -11.90 5.45
CA THR A 330 8.66 -12.85 4.34
C THR A 330 8.36 -12.10 3.05
N LEU A 331 9.14 -12.34 1.99
CA LEU A 331 8.79 -11.82 0.66
C LEU A 331 7.60 -12.62 0.13
N VAL A 332 6.48 -11.96 -0.07
CA VAL A 332 5.22 -12.53 -0.52
C VAL A 332 4.97 -12.12 -1.96
N PHE A 333 4.78 -13.11 -2.82
CA PHE A 333 4.20 -12.93 -4.15
C PHE A 333 2.68 -12.96 -4.00
N ILE A 334 2.03 -11.80 -4.10
CA ILE A 334 0.58 -11.68 -4.00
C ILE A 334 0.01 -11.68 -5.42
N ARG A 335 -0.66 -12.78 -5.78
CA ARG A 335 -1.18 -13.00 -7.12
C ARG A 335 -2.50 -12.26 -7.40
N SER A 336 -2.87 -12.16 -8.67
CA SER A 336 -4.18 -11.65 -9.06
C SER A 336 -5.30 -12.60 -8.61
N PRO A 337 -6.55 -12.10 -8.41
CA PRO A 337 -7.73 -12.95 -8.34
C PRO A 337 -7.80 -13.90 -9.52
N SER A 338 -8.27 -15.13 -9.31
CA SER A 338 -8.16 -16.22 -10.28
C SER A 338 -8.67 -15.90 -11.69
N ILE A 339 -9.73 -15.08 -11.82
CA ILE A 339 -10.32 -14.63 -13.09
C ILE A 339 -9.56 -13.51 -13.81
N LEU A 340 -8.64 -12.83 -13.11
CA LEU A 340 -7.82 -11.72 -13.60
C LEU A 340 -6.34 -12.10 -13.70
N ARG A 341 -5.98 -13.36 -13.45
CA ARG A 341 -4.60 -13.83 -13.54
C ARG A 341 -4.07 -13.74 -14.96
N SER A 342 -2.78 -13.42 -15.05
CA SER A 342 -2.00 -13.50 -16.29
C SER A 342 -0.97 -14.62 -16.18
N PRO A 343 -0.73 -15.39 -17.26
CA PRO A 343 0.40 -16.33 -17.30
C PRO A 343 1.77 -15.68 -17.06
N MET A 344 1.88 -14.35 -17.20
CA MET A 344 3.10 -13.60 -16.83
C MET A 344 3.47 -13.76 -15.35
N GLU A 345 2.52 -14.07 -14.47
CA GLU A 345 2.80 -14.42 -13.08
C GLU A 345 3.80 -15.57 -12.99
N ALA A 346 3.65 -16.60 -13.84
CA ALA A 346 4.53 -17.76 -13.86
C ALA A 346 5.95 -17.43 -14.30
N VAL A 347 6.08 -16.55 -15.30
CA VAL A 347 7.37 -16.07 -15.79
C VAL A 347 8.09 -15.35 -14.66
N LEU A 348 7.45 -14.37 -14.03
CA LEU A 348 8.06 -13.63 -12.93
C LEU A 348 8.36 -14.54 -11.73
N TYR A 349 7.42 -15.39 -11.33
CA TYR A 349 7.58 -16.30 -10.20
C TYR A 349 8.78 -17.24 -10.38
N SER A 350 8.93 -17.83 -11.57
CA SER A 350 10.05 -18.76 -11.86
C SER A 350 11.41 -18.07 -11.84
N ILE A 351 11.50 -16.85 -12.39
CA ILE A 351 12.71 -16.03 -12.38
C ILE A 351 13.04 -15.59 -10.96
N LEU A 352 12.05 -15.09 -10.21
CA LEU A 352 12.22 -14.65 -8.83
C LEU A 352 12.66 -15.80 -7.93
N LEU A 353 12.00 -16.95 -8.00
CA LEU A 353 12.40 -18.15 -7.25
C LEU A 353 13.85 -18.56 -7.55
N SER A 354 14.31 -18.34 -8.78
CA SER A 354 15.69 -18.60 -9.18
C SER A 354 16.68 -17.54 -8.68
N GLU A 355 16.28 -16.27 -8.60
CA GLU A 355 17.09 -15.18 -8.01
C GLU A 355 17.22 -15.30 -6.49
N LEU A 356 16.23 -15.87 -5.80
CA LEU A 356 16.26 -16.01 -4.34
C LEU A 356 17.05 -17.23 -3.84
N ARG A 357 17.51 -18.10 -4.75
CA ARG A 357 18.36 -19.25 -4.42
C ARG A 357 19.84 -18.86 -4.41
N GLY A 358 20.61 -19.41 -3.48
CA GLY A 358 22.06 -19.19 -3.45
C GLY A 358 22.84 -20.18 -2.58
N ALA A 359 22.29 -20.60 -1.43
CA ALA A 359 22.92 -21.62 -0.58
C ALA A 359 22.89 -23.00 -1.26
N LYS A 360 23.94 -23.81 -1.13
CA LYS A 360 23.97 -25.17 -1.71
C LYS A 360 23.33 -26.20 -0.78
N THR A 361 22.71 -27.23 -1.36
CA THR A 361 22.25 -28.40 -0.61
C THR A 361 23.42 -29.31 -0.22
N PHE A 362 23.17 -30.24 0.71
CA PHE A 362 24.12 -31.30 1.02
C PHE A 362 24.50 -32.07 -0.26
N GLY A 363 25.79 -32.18 -0.54
CA GLY A 363 26.30 -32.78 -1.79
C GLY A 363 26.24 -31.86 -3.02
N ASN A 364 25.89 -30.58 -2.87
CA ASN A 364 25.85 -29.56 -3.94
C ASN A 364 24.93 -29.91 -5.13
N VAL A 365 23.91 -30.74 -4.93
CA VAL A 365 23.00 -31.22 -5.99
C VAL A 365 22.03 -30.14 -6.47
N SER A 366 21.69 -29.19 -5.61
CA SER A 366 20.79 -28.07 -5.91
C SER A 366 21.06 -26.86 -5.00
N SER A 367 20.26 -25.80 -5.14
CA SER A 367 20.40 -24.59 -4.32
C SER A 367 19.14 -24.36 -3.49
N LEU A 368 19.29 -23.98 -2.22
CA LEU A 368 18.26 -23.61 -1.27
C LEU A 368 17.94 -22.11 -1.41
N LEU A 369 16.74 -21.74 -0.94
CA LEU A 369 16.35 -20.33 -0.80
C LEU A 369 17.17 -19.67 0.31
N GLU A 370 17.72 -18.51 0.04
CA GLU A 370 18.41 -17.67 1.04
C GLU A 370 17.44 -16.73 1.76
N TYR A 371 16.34 -16.40 1.10
CA TYR A 371 15.29 -15.52 1.61
C TYR A 371 14.00 -16.30 1.84
N ARG A 372 13.26 -15.93 2.88
CA ARG A 372 11.89 -16.39 3.09
C ARG A 372 11.03 -15.87 1.94
N PHE A 373 10.34 -16.79 1.28
CA PHE A 373 9.51 -16.50 0.14
C PHE A 373 8.22 -17.30 0.21
N ASP A 374 7.09 -16.65 -0.05
CA ASP A 374 5.77 -17.30 -0.05
C ASP A 374 4.91 -16.83 -1.23
N LEU A 375 3.94 -17.65 -1.61
CA LEU A 375 2.95 -17.36 -2.65
C LEU A 375 1.57 -17.26 -2.01
N SER A 376 1.01 -16.06 -2.02
CA SER A 376 -0.29 -15.77 -1.40
C SER A 376 -1.39 -15.63 -2.48
N PRO A 377 -2.66 -15.99 -2.18
CA PRO A 377 -3.80 -15.51 -2.96
C PRO A 377 -3.86 -13.98 -3.00
N TYR A 378 -4.82 -13.43 -3.75
CA TYR A 378 -5.01 -11.98 -3.75
C TYR A 378 -5.22 -11.45 -2.32
N LEU A 379 -4.43 -10.45 -1.95
CA LEU A 379 -4.59 -9.66 -0.75
C LEU A 379 -4.55 -8.20 -1.17
N ARG A 380 -5.49 -7.41 -0.65
CA ARG A 380 -5.46 -5.95 -0.82
C ARG A 380 -4.28 -5.36 -0.05
N GLY A 381 -3.72 -4.26 -0.55
CA GLY A 381 -2.65 -3.59 0.18
C GLY A 381 -2.01 -2.39 -0.51
N SER A 382 -1.97 -2.36 -1.83
CA SER A 382 -1.25 -1.33 -2.61
C SER A 382 -1.85 -1.22 -4.02
N ASP A 383 -1.22 -0.43 -4.88
CA ASP A 383 -1.66 -0.01 -6.20
C ASP A 383 -2.04 -1.13 -7.18
N HIS A 384 -1.53 -2.36 -7.02
CA HIS A 384 -2.01 -3.53 -7.79
C HIS A 384 -3.53 -3.69 -7.72
N ASP A 385 -4.14 -3.32 -6.59
CA ASP A 385 -5.58 -3.34 -6.38
C ASP A 385 -6.32 -2.49 -7.41
N ILE A 386 -5.80 -1.30 -7.71
CA ILE A 386 -6.43 -0.37 -8.65
C ILE A 386 -6.20 -0.84 -10.08
N TYR A 387 -5.02 -1.36 -10.42
CA TYR A 387 -4.80 -1.99 -11.73
C TYR A 387 -5.79 -3.13 -11.99
N LEU A 388 -5.96 -4.04 -11.02
CA LEU A 388 -6.95 -5.12 -11.08
C LEU A 388 -8.38 -4.59 -11.21
N LYS A 389 -8.70 -3.50 -10.50
CA LYS A 389 -10.01 -2.84 -10.58
C LYS A 389 -10.33 -2.29 -11.98
N PHE A 390 -9.31 -1.89 -12.73
CA PHE A 390 -9.41 -1.48 -14.13
C PHE A 390 -9.31 -2.65 -15.12
N GLY A 391 -9.27 -3.91 -14.64
CA GLY A 391 -9.19 -5.09 -15.47
C GLY A 391 -7.79 -5.38 -16.03
N VAL A 392 -6.75 -4.71 -15.53
CA VAL A 392 -5.36 -4.99 -15.86
C VAL A 392 -4.82 -6.05 -14.89
N PRO A 393 -4.35 -7.22 -15.36
CA PRO A 393 -3.71 -8.20 -14.50
C PRO A 393 -2.53 -7.60 -13.75
N ALA A 394 -2.51 -7.73 -12.42
CA ALA A 394 -1.49 -7.13 -11.59
C ALA A 394 -1.17 -7.99 -10.35
N ILE A 395 0.11 -8.03 -10.00
CA ILE A 395 0.61 -8.65 -8.77
C ILE A 395 1.25 -7.60 -7.88
N MET A 396 1.40 -7.94 -6.60
CA MET A 396 2.25 -7.20 -5.68
C MET A 396 3.35 -8.10 -5.15
N LEU A 397 4.58 -7.60 -5.18
CA LEU A 397 5.68 -8.14 -4.39
C LEU A 397 5.75 -7.31 -3.11
N ASN A 398 5.53 -7.96 -1.97
CA ASN A 398 5.47 -7.30 -0.67
C ASN A 398 6.21 -8.08 0.41
N GLN A 399 6.71 -7.41 1.43
CA GLN A 399 7.32 -8.08 2.59
C GLN A 399 6.44 -7.96 3.83
N TRP A 400 5.90 -9.09 4.27
CA TRP A 400 4.95 -9.14 5.40
C TRP A 400 5.15 -10.40 6.27
N PRO A 401 4.84 -10.36 7.57
CA PRO A 401 4.56 -9.17 8.39
C PRO A 401 5.82 -8.35 8.66
N ASP A 402 5.67 -7.04 8.83
CA ASP A 402 6.74 -6.16 9.30
C ASP A 402 6.45 -5.60 10.69
N ARG A 403 7.41 -5.79 11.61
CA ARG A 403 7.38 -5.28 12.99
C ARG A 403 7.41 -3.75 13.06
N PHE A 404 8.03 -3.07 12.11
CA PHE A 404 8.26 -1.62 12.13
C PHE A 404 7.28 -0.84 11.26
N TYR A 405 6.35 -1.53 10.61
CA TYR A 405 5.39 -0.99 9.67
C TYR A 405 4.65 0.22 10.22
N HIS A 406 4.64 1.30 9.44
CA HIS A 406 4.01 2.57 9.79
C HIS A 406 4.50 3.12 11.15
N THR A 407 5.81 3.09 11.38
CA THR A 407 6.44 3.74 12.53
C THR A 407 7.73 4.46 12.16
N ASP A 408 8.22 5.31 13.03
CA ASP A 408 9.55 5.94 12.91
C ASP A 408 10.73 5.00 13.08
N MET A 409 10.49 3.71 13.38
CA MET A 409 11.52 2.69 13.44
C MET A 409 11.77 2.01 12.08
N ASP A 410 10.89 2.18 11.08
CA ASP A 410 11.20 1.82 9.69
C ASP A 410 12.25 2.81 9.19
N THR A 411 13.50 2.36 9.11
CA THR A 411 14.67 3.21 8.94
C THR A 411 15.66 2.52 8.00
N ILE A 412 16.64 3.27 7.48
CA ILE A 412 17.55 2.78 6.43
C ILE A 412 18.33 1.52 6.85
N ASP A 413 18.54 1.28 8.15
CA ASP A 413 19.18 0.05 8.62
C ASP A 413 18.29 -1.20 8.48
N LYS A 414 17.00 -1.06 8.15
CA LYS A 414 16.06 -2.17 7.84
C LYS A 414 16.01 -2.49 6.34
N LEU A 415 16.59 -1.65 5.49
CA LEU A 415 16.70 -1.90 4.05
C LEU A 415 17.84 -2.90 3.76
N ASP A 416 17.55 -3.97 3.02
CA ASP A 416 18.49 -4.91 2.43
C ASP A 416 18.66 -4.63 0.93
N PRO A 417 19.77 -4.00 0.51
CA PRO A 417 20.03 -3.74 -0.91
C PRO A 417 20.21 -5.02 -1.74
N GLU A 418 20.54 -6.16 -1.11
CA GLU A 418 20.69 -7.44 -1.82
C GLU A 418 19.34 -8.03 -2.22
N ILE A 419 18.34 -8.00 -1.35
CA ILE A 419 16.99 -8.45 -1.76
C ILE A 419 16.38 -7.50 -2.78
N CYS A 420 16.57 -6.18 -2.64
CA CYS A 420 16.20 -5.21 -3.67
C CYS A 420 16.81 -5.56 -5.03
N LYS A 421 18.09 -5.92 -5.07
CA LYS A 421 18.77 -6.35 -6.30
C LYS A 421 18.16 -7.63 -6.87
N ARG A 422 17.87 -8.63 -6.05
CA ARG A 422 17.29 -9.91 -6.52
C ARG A 422 15.87 -9.74 -7.07
N VAL A 423 15.03 -8.99 -6.36
CA VAL A 423 13.70 -8.60 -6.82
C VAL A 423 13.81 -7.78 -8.11
N GLY A 424 14.67 -6.77 -8.12
CA GLY A 424 14.85 -5.89 -9.28
C GLY A 424 15.34 -6.62 -10.53
N VAL A 425 16.32 -7.51 -10.40
CA VAL A 425 16.80 -8.34 -11.52
C VAL A 425 15.70 -9.27 -12.02
N ALA A 426 14.90 -9.86 -11.13
CA ALA A 426 13.81 -10.73 -11.56
C ALA A 426 12.72 -9.98 -12.33
N VAL A 427 12.27 -8.84 -11.79
CA VAL A 427 11.26 -7.96 -12.41
C VAL A 427 11.78 -7.40 -13.74
N GLY A 428 13.00 -6.85 -13.74
CA GLY A 428 13.63 -6.31 -14.95
C GLY A 428 13.80 -7.35 -16.04
N THR A 429 14.19 -8.58 -15.69
CA THR A 429 14.30 -9.70 -16.65
C THR A 429 12.94 -10.03 -17.25
N ALA A 430 11.90 -10.20 -16.43
CA ALA A 430 10.57 -10.55 -16.90
C ALA A 430 9.98 -9.47 -17.83
N MET A 431 10.12 -8.20 -17.45
CA MET A 431 9.67 -7.05 -18.25
C MET A 431 10.45 -6.94 -19.57
N TYR A 432 11.78 -7.01 -19.51
CA TYR A 432 12.63 -6.92 -20.69
C TYR A 432 12.36 -8.07 -21.66
N ALA A 433 12.25 -9.30 -21.15
CA ALA A 433 11.94 -10.46 -21.96
C ALA A 433 10.58 -10.34 -22.68
N ALA A 434 9.55 -9.91 -21.94
CA ALA A 434 8.20 -9.75 -22.49
C ALA A 434 8.14 -8.65 -23.56
N THR A 435 8.87 -7.56 -23.36
CA THR A 435 8.87 -6.41 -24.28
C THR A 435 9.80 -6.62 -25.47
N LEU A 436 10.86 -7.42 -25.33
CA LEU A 436 11.76 -7.79 -26.41
C LEU A 436 11.11 -8.80 -27.36
N LEU A 437 10.53 -9.89 -26.84
CA LEU A 437 9.97 -10.98 -27.66
C LEU A 437 8.48 -10.77 -27.99
N GLY A 438 7.77 -10.01 -27.16
CA GLY A 438 6.32 -9.94 -27.13
C GLY A 438 5.75 -10.98 -26.15
N THR A 439 4.79 -10.56 -25.31
CA THR A 439 4.25 -11.36 -24.21
C THR A 439 3.75 -12.73 -24.67
N ARG A 440 2.98 -12.78 -25.77
CA ARG A 440 2.44 -14.05 -26.28
C ARG A 440 3.54 -15.05 -26.64
N ALA A 441 4.54 -14.60 -27.39
CA ALA A 441 5.64 -15.47 -27.83
C ALA A 441 6.50 -15.93 -26.64
N LEU A 442 6.73 -15.05 -25.65
CA LEU A 442 7.40 -15.42 -24.41
C LEU A 442 6.65 -16.51 -23.63
N LEU A 443 5.33 -16.40 -23.52
CA LEU A 443 4.50 -17.38 -22.83
C LEU A 443 4.47 -18.74 -23.55
N GLU A 444 4.49 -18.75 -24.89
CA GLU A 444 4.58 -19.97 -25.69
C GLU A 444 5.94 -20.67 -25.48
N GLU A 445 7.02 -19.88 -25.39
CA GLU A 445 8.37 -20.39 -25.14
C GLU A 445 8.56 -20.92 -23.71
N LEU A 446 7.99 -20.22 -22.71
CA LEU A 446 8.06 -20.60 -21.31
C LEU A 446 6.85 -21.43 -20.84
N ARG A 447 6.17 -22.12 -21.76
CA ARG A 447 4.99 -22.94 -21.47
C ARG A 447 5.19 -23.93 -20.30
N PRO A 448 6.34 -24.64 -20.16
CA PRO A 448 6.56 -25.52 -19.01
C PRO A 448 6.54 -24.79 -17.66
N ALA A 449 7.06 -23.55 -17.61
CA ALA A 449 7.02 -22.74 -16.39
C ALA A 449 5.57 -22.30 -16.06
N VAL A 450 4.78 -21.96 -17.09
CA VAL A 450 3.35 -21.63 -16.95
C VAL A 450 2.57 -22.83 -16.41
N GLU A 451 2.74 -24.01 -17.01
CA GLU A 451 2.09 -25.24 -16.56
C GLU A 451 2.48 -25.61 -15.12
N GLY A 452 3.77 -25.49 -14.78
CA GLY A 452 4.27 -25.73 -13.43
C GLY A 452 3.68 -24.76 -12.39
N TYR A 453 3.60 -23.48 -12.72
CA TYR A 453 2.99 -22.47 -11.83
C TYR A 453 1.50 -22.74 -11.59
N GLU A 454 0.73 -23.09 -12.63
CA GLU A 454 -0.69 -23.44 -12.45
C GLU A 454 -0.87 -24.67 -11.54
N LEU A 455 0.02 -25.66 -11.61
CA LEU A 455 0.02 -26.79 -10.68
C LEU A 455 0.32 -26.36 -9.23
N ILE A 456 1.25 -25.43 -9.02
CA ILE A 456 1.53 -24.86 -7.69
C ILE A 456 0.28 -24.16 -7.15
N VAL A 457 -0.33 -23.27 -7.94
CA VAL A 457 -1.54 -22.55 -7.52
C VAL A 457 -2.68 -23.51 -7.22
N LYS A 458 -2.92 -24.51 -8.09
CA LYS A 458 -3.94 -25.54 -7.86
C LYS A 458 -3.65 -26.36 -6.60
N GLY A 459 -2.39 -26.70 -6.35
CA GLY A 459 -1.95 -27.41 -5.14
C GLY A 459 -2.25 -26.61 -3.87
N LEU A 460 -1.94 -25.31 -3.86
CA LEU A 460 -2.26 -24.42 -2.74
C LEU A 460 -3.77 -24.38 -2.46
N ARG A 461 -4.62 -24.30 -3.49
CA ARG A 461 -6.08 -24.39 -3.33
C ARG A 461 -6.53 -25.70 -2.70
N GLY A 462 -5.97 -26.83 -3.14
CA GLY A 462 -6.28 -28.15 -2.59
C GLY A 462 -5.99 -28.25 -1.08
N VAL A 463 -4.88 -27.66 -0.63
CA VAL A 463 -4.52 -27.61 0.80
C VAL A 463 -5.51 -26.74 1.59
N THR A 464 -5.92 -25.60 1.04
CA THR A 464 -6.89 -24.70 1.68
C THR A 464 -8.28 -25.33 1.82
N LEU A 465 -8.77 -26.00 0.77
CA LEU A 465 -10.09 -26.65 0.74
C LEU A 465 -10.18 -27.87 1.66
N ALA A 466 -9.08 -28.61 1.86
CA ALA A 466 -9.06 -29.77 2.75
C ALA A 466 -9.35 -29.44 4.23
N ARG A 467 -9.38 -28.15 4.61
CA ARG A 467 -9.44 -27.73 6.02
C ARG A 467 -10.83 -27.53 6.61
N LYS A 468 -11.96 -27.51 5.87
CA LYS A 468 -13.30 -27.25 6.47
C LYS A 468 -14.49 -27.86 5.71
N LYS A 469 -15.57 -28.20 6.44
CA LYS A 469 -16.88 -28.64 5.92
C LYS A 469 -17.73 -27.43 5.47
N ARG A 470 -18.55 -27.63 4.43
CA ARG A 470 -19.57 -26.68 3.95
C ARG A 470 -20.71 -26.59 4.98
N GLU A 471 -21.07 -25.39 5.40
CA GLU A 471 -22.26 -25.14 6.23
C GLU A 471 -23.11 -24.01 5.64
N GLY A 472 -24.42 -24.26 5.55
CA GLY A 472 -25.45 -23.26 5.27
C GLY A 472 -25.90 -23.16 3.81
N SER A 473 -27.20 -23.24 3.60
CA SER A 473 -27.88 -22.76 2.38
C SER A 473 -28.38 -21.32 2.60
N SER A 474 -28.30 -20.48 1.57
CA SER A 474 -28.89 -19.14 1.54
C SER A 474 -29.92 -19.06 0.42
N SER A 475 -30.92 -18.20 0.58
CA SER A 475 -32.13 -18.10 -0.25
C SER A 475 -32.06 -17.07 -1.38
N ASN A 476 -30.87 -16.61 -1.79
CA ASN A 476 -30.71 -15.52 -2.77
C ASN A 476 -30.16 -15.99 -4.12
N LYS A 477 -30.74 -17.07 -4.69
CA LYS A 477 -30.19 -17.78 -5.86
C LYS A 477 -30.26 -17.00 -7.18
N ASP A 478 -31.20 -16.08 -7.32
CA ASP A 478 -31.46 -15.40 -8.60
C ASP A 478 -30.83 -14.01 -8.72
N ALA A 479 -30.22 -13.48 -7.66
CA ALA A 479 -29.58 -12.16 -7.68
C ALA A 479 -28.21 -12.21 -8.35
N ARG A 480 -28.01 -11.42 -9.41
CA ARG A 480 -26.69 -11.17 -10.00
C ARG A 480 -26.14 -9.81 -9.55
N TYR A 481 -24.83 -9.69 -9.47
CA TYR A 481 -24.13 -8.49 -9.00
C TYR A 481 -23.06 -8.07 -10.01
N ARG A 482 -22.84 -6.76 -10.13
CA ARG A 482 -21.72 -6.19 -10.90
C ARG A 482 -21.19 -4.92 -10.23
N CYS A 483 -19.96 -4.52 -10.56
CA CYS A 483 -19.34 -3.30 -10.06
C CYS A 483 -18.99 -2.34 -11.20
N ARG A 484 -19.64 -1.17 -11.23
CA ARG A 484 -19.32 -0.07 -12.19
C ARG A 484 -18.55 1.09 -11.56
N ALA A 485 -18.43 1.10 -10.24
CA ALA A 485 -17.71 2.15 -9.54
C ALA A 485 -16.23 2.16 -9.95
N VAL A 486 -15.69 3.37 -10.13
CA VAL A 486 -14.26 3.59 -10.43
C VAL A 486 -13.48 3.69 -9.12
N GLY A 487 -12.36 2.99 -9.01
CA GLY A 487 -11.60 2.87 -7.77
C GLY A 487 -12.23 1.88 -6.77
N LEU A 488 -11.71 1.89 -5.54
CA LEU A 488 -12.13 0.99 -4.46
C LEU A 488 -12.74 1.77 -3.29
N PRO A 489 -13.69 1.18 -2.55
CA PRO A 489 -14.24 1.85 -1.39
C PRO A 489 -13.16 2.05 -0.33
N GLY A 490 -12.95 3.29 0.11
CA GLY A 490 -12.15 3.61 1.28
C GLY A 490 -13.05 4.01 2.45
N ARG A 491 -12.53 3.93 3.68
CA ARG A 491 -13.29 4.33 4.89
C ARG A 491 -13.85 5.75 4.80
N ARG A 492 -13.06 6.68 4.24
CA ARG A 492 -13.46 8.09 4.02
C ARG A 492 -14.68 8.23 3.11
N TYR A 493 -14.79 7.40 2.08
CA TYR A 493 -15.96 7.38 1.19
C TYR A 493 -17.17 6.80 1.90
N LEU A 494 -16.99 5.67 2.61
CA LEU A 494 -18.08 5.00 3.32
C LEU A 494 -18.71 5.90 4.39
N GLU A 495 -17.91 6.71 5.08
CA GLU A 495 -18.38 7.73 6.03
C GLU A 495 -19.34 8.76 5.42
N GLU A 496 -19.30 8.96 4.09
CA GLU A 496 -20.20 9.92 3.40
C GLU A 496 -21.50 9.27 2.93
N VAL A 497 -21.51 7.97 2.68
CA VAL A 497 -22.61 7.29 2.01
C VAL A 497 -23.35 6.27 2.88
N LEU A 498 -22.79 5.88 4.03
CA LEU A 498 -23.38 4.92 4.95
C LEU A 498 -23.75 5.54 6.30
N SER A 499 -24.69 4.89 6.99
CA SER A 499 -25.06 5.21 8.37
C SER A 499 -23.98 4.76 9.36
N GLU A 500 -23.95 5.35 10.57
CA GLU A 500 -23.04 4.89 11.63
C GLU A 500 -23.22 3.41 11.97
N ASP A 501 -24.47 2.91 11.94
CA ASP A 501 -24.76 1.50 12.21
C ASP A 501 -24.18 0.59 11.12
N ASP A 502 -24.29 0.97 9.84
CA ASP A 502 -23.68 0.23 8.74
C ASP A 502 -22.13 0.26 8.82
N LEU A 503 -21.52 1.39 9.22
CA LEU A 503 -20.07 1.48 9.46
C LEU A 503 -19.62 0.55 10.59
N LYS A 504 -20.35 0.50 11.71
CA LYS A 504 -20.08 -0.44 12.82
C LYS A 504 -20.19 -1.89 12.38
N ARG A 505 -21.13 -2.22 11.49
CA ARG A 505 -21.24 -3.57 10.92
C ARG A 505 -20.00 -3.93 10.10
N ILE A 506 -19.49 -3.00 9.28
CA ILE A 506 -18.25 -3.19 8.51
C ILE A 506 -17.04 -3.38 9.44
N GLU A 507 -16.94 -2.58 10.50
CA GLU A 507 -15.88 -2.71 11.50
C GLU A 507 -15.92 -4.08 12.18
N LYS A 508 -17.11 -4.51 12.62
CA LYS A 508 -17.31 -5.83 13.23
C LYS A 508 -16.91 -6.98 12.30
N LEU A 509 -17.29 -6.92 11.02
CA LEU A 509 -16.86 -7.91 10.03
C LEU A 509 -15.33 -7.97 9.93
N SER A 510 -14.68 -6.80 9.94
CA SER A 510 -13.23 -6.68 9.80
C SER A 510 -12.48 -7.22 11.03
N GLU A 511 -13.01 -7.02 12.24
CA GLU A 511 -12.44 -7.52 13.49
C GLU A 511 -12.64 -9.03 13.68
N GLU A 512 -13.77 -9.57 13.23
CA GLU A 512 -14.07 -11.00 13.32
C GLU A 512 -13.10 -11.84 12.47
N ASN A 513 -12.82 -11.40 11.24
CA ASN A 513 -11.92 -12.10 10.33
C ASN A 513 -11.39 -11.17 9.23
N GLY A 514 -10.07 -11.06 9.10
CA GLY A 514 -9.42 -10.25 8.07
C GLY A 514 -9.83 -10.61 6.63
N LEU A 515 -10.31 -11.84 6.39
CA LEU A 515 -10.92 -12.22 5.11
C LEU A 515 -12.07 -11.29 4.71
N TYR A 516 -12.98 -10.96 5.63
CA TYR A 516 -14.16 -10.15 5.29
C TYR A 516 -13.78 -8.71 4.95
N ALA A 517 -12.77 -8.15 5.61
CA ALA A 517 -12.20 -6.86 5.21
C ALA A 517 -11.58 -6.94 3.80
N ASN A 518 -10.81 -7.98 3.50
CA ASN A 518 -10.23 -8.20 2.17
C ASN A 518 -11.32 -8.35 1.09
N LEU A 519 -12.41 -9.07 1.40
CA LEU A 519 -13.55 -9.23 0.50
C LEU A 519 -14.28 -7.91 0.25
N PHE A 520 -14.57 -7.15 1.30
CA PHE A 520 -15.33 -5.90 1.23
C PHE A 520 -14.54 -4.80 0.49
N PHE A 521 -13.28 -4.57 0.90
CA PHE A 521 -12.51 -3.41 0.45
C PHE A 521 -11.70 -3.64 -0.84
N GLY A 522 -11.63 -4.89 -1.34
CA GLY A 522 -10.81 -5.23 -2.50
C GLY A 522 -11.43 -6.30 -3.38
N TYR A 523 -11.45 -7.56 -2.92
CA TYR A 523 -11.71 -8.71 -3.79
C TYR A 523 -13.05 -8.65 -4.51
N ILE A 524 -14.16 -8.41 -3.80
CA ILE A 524 -15.51 -8.39 -4.40
C ILE A 524 -15.64 -7.23 -5.41
N PRO A 525 -15.32 -5.97 -5.07
CA PRO A 525 -15.34 -4.88 -6.04
C PRO A 525 -14.49 -5.11 -7.30
N ILE A 526 -13.36 -5.84 -7.18
CA ILE A 526 -12.46 -6.17 -8.28
C ILE A 526 -13.06 -7.27 -9.17
N VAL A 527 -13.46 -8.40 -8.61
CA VAL A 527 -13.94 -9.53 -9.44
C VAL A 527 -15.26 -9.20 -10.12
N LEU A 528 -16.12 -8.40 -9.48
CA LEU A 528 -17.39 -7.95 -10.03
C LEU A 528 -17.24 -6.83 -11.07
N SER A 529 -16.07 -6.19 -11.21
CA SER A 529 -15.79 -5.34 -12.39
C SER A 529 -15.36 -6.13 -13.60
N ALA A 530 -14.78 -7.32 -13.42
CA ALA A 530 -14.37 -8.18 -14.52
C ALA A 530 -15.57 -8.90 -15.15
N ARG A 531 -16.50 -9.38 -14.32
CA ARG A 531 -17.70 -10.08 -14.78
C ARG A 531 -18.84 -9.97 -13.78
N GLU A 532 -20.07 -9.92 -14.29
CA GLU A 532 -21.28 -10.08 -13.49
C GLU A 532 -21.42 -11.51 -12.95
N MET A 533 -21.74 -11.67 -11.67
CA MET A 533 -21.82 -12.97 -11.01
C MET A 533 -23.07 -13.11 -10.15
N SER A 534 -23.64 -14.31 -10.10
CA SER A 534 -24.62 -14.67 -9.08
C SER A 534 -23.97 -14.75 -7.70
N PHE A 535 -24.81 -14.79 -6.66
CA PHE A 535 -24.34 -15.06 -5.29
C PHE A 535 -23.53 -16.35 -5.18
N ASP A 536 -24.01 -17.43 -5.82
CA ASP A 536 -23.37 -18.75 -5.75
C ASP A 536 -22.06 -18.79 -6.54
N GLU A 537 -22.02 -18.18 -7.73
CA GLU A 537 -20.78 -18.04 -8.52
C GLU A 537 -19.70 -17.28 -7.74
N LEU A 538 -20.08 -16.19 -7.07
CA LEU A 538 -19.15 -15.40 -6.25
C LEU A 538 -18.68 -16.17 -5.02
N ALA A 539 -19.58 -16.89 -4.34
CA ALA A 539 -19.24 -17.70 -3.18
C ALA A 539 -18.25 -18.82 -3.57
N GLU A 540 -18.51 -19.55 -4.65
CA GLU A 540 -17.61 -20.58 -5.17
C GLU A 540 -16.24 -20.01 -5.53
N LEU A 541 -16.20 -18.83 -6.17
CA LEU A 541 -14.96 -18.15 -6.51
C LEU A 541 -14.15 -17.73 -5.28
N ILE A 542 -14.82 -17.30 -4.21
CA ILE A 542 -14.18 -16.98 -2.92
C ILE A 542 -13.69 -18.27 -2.24
N GLU A 543 -14.50 -19.32 -2.27
CA GLU A 543 -14.16 -20.63 -1.69
C GLU A 543 -12.93 -21.26 -2.36
N ASP A 544 -12.82 -21.13 -3.68
CA ASP A 544 -11.67 -21.58 -4.45
C ASP A 544 -10.39 -20.80 -4.13
N GLU A 545 -10.51 -19.53 -3.75
CA GLU A 545 -9.38 -18.64 -3.50
C GLU A 545 -8.90 -18.67 -2.04
N TYR A 546 -9.84 -18.69 -1.08
CA TYR A 546 -9.58 -18.52 0.36
C TYR A 546 -10.09 -19.67 1.23
N GLY A 547 -10.79 -20.65 0.65
CA GLY A 547 -11.49 -21.69 1.40
C GLY A 547 -12.89 -21.26 1.87
N VAL A 548 -13.54 -22.12 2.67
CA VAL A 548 -14.96 -21.97 3.05
C VAL A 548 -15.29 -20.57 3.59
N VAL A 549 -16.27 -19.90 2.96
CA VAL A 549 -16.80 -18.60 3.35
C VAL A 549 -18.16 -18.74 4.04
N ASP A 550 -18.40 -17.98 5.10
CA ASP A 550 -19.75 -17.88 5.68
C ASP A 550 -20.67 -17.11 4.73
N ARG A 551 -21.65 -17.82 4.17
CA ARG A 551 -22.60 -17.27 3.20
C ARG A 551 -23.52 -16.18 3.79
N LYS A 552 -23.81 -16.20 5.09
CA LYS A 552 -24.56 -15.11 5.73
C LYS A 552 -23.73 -13.84 5.78
N LYS A 553 -22.44 -13.96 6.13
CA LYS A 553 -21.49 -12.85 6.14
C LYS A 553 -21.24 -12.31 4.74
N LEU A 554 -21.14 -13.18 3.74
CA LEU A 554 -21.06 -12.77 2.34
C LEU A 554 -22.31 -11.98 1.91
N ALA A 555 -23.52 -12.44 2.26
CA ALA A 555 -24.74 -11.71 1.94
C ALA A 555 -24.79 -10.33 2.62
N GLU A 556 -24.32 -10.24 3.86
CA GLU A 556 -24.18 -8.97 4.58
C GLU A 556 -23.17 -8.03 3.90
N ILE A 557 -22.02 -8.52 3.44
CA ILE A 557 -21.05 -7.74 2.67
C ILE A 557 -21.67 -7.19 1.39
N LEU A 558 -22.43 -8.01 0.64
CA LEU A 558 -23.07 -7.58 -0.60
C LEU A 558 -24.17 -6.52 -0.34
N ASP A 559 -24.96 -6.66 0.74
CA ASP A 559 -25.92 -5.63 1.17
C ASP A 559 -25.22 -4.29 1.41
N LEU A 560 -24.16 -4.30 2.23
CA LEU A 560 -23.40 -3.10 2.59
C LEU A 560 -22.71 -2.45 1.38
N LEU A 561 -22.13 -3.25 0.47
CA LEU A 561 -21.55 -2.75 -0.78
C LEU A 561 -22.59 -2.16 -1.73
N THR A 562 -23.80 -2.74 -1.76
CA THR A 562 -24.92 -2.22 -2.56
C THR A 562 -25.43 -0.90 -2.00
N LYS A 563 -25.62 -0.80 -0.67
CA LYS A 563 -25.96 0.45 0.02
C LYS A 563 -24.93 1.55 -0.21
N ALA A 564 -23.65 1.18 -0.18
CA ALA A 564 -22.54 2.09 -0.46
C ALA A 564 -22.39 2.44 -1.95
N ARG A 565 -23.27 1.92 -2.84
CA ARG A 565 -23.25 2.13 -4.28
C ARG A 565 -21.92 1.73 -4.95
N VAL A 566 -21.21 0.77 -4.34
CA VAL A 566 -19.99 0.20 -4.91
C VAL A 566 -20.36 -0.84 -5.96
N ILE A 567 -21.34 -1.68 -5.63
CA ILE A 567 -21.90 -2.69 -6.53
C ILE A 567 -23.38 -2.43 -6.76
N GLU A 568 -23.93 -3.02 -7.83
CA GLU A 568 -25.36 -2.99 -8.13
C GLU A 568 -25.89 -4.41 -8.31
N ARG A 569 -27.13 -4.65 -7.86
CA ARG A 569 -27.88 -5.87 -8.12
C ARG A 569 -28.52 -5.77 -9.50
N VAL A 570 -28.22 -6.73 -10.36
CA VAL A 570 -28.79 -6.86 -11.71
C VAL A 570 -30.01 -7.80 -11.63
N GLN A 571 -31.05 -7.45 -12.38
CA GLN A 571 -32.27 -8.26 -12.51
C GLN A 571 -32.09 -9.43 -13.46
#